data_AF-A0A966DPU7-F1
#
_entry.id   AF-A0A966DPU7-F1
#
_cell.length_a   1.000
_cell.length_b   1.000
_cell.length_c   1.000
_cell.angle_alpha   90.00
_cell.angle_beta   90.00
_cell.angle_gamma   90.00
#
_symmetry.space_group_name_H-M   'P 1'
#
loop_
_entity.id
_entity.type
_entity.pdbx_description
1 polymer ?
#
loop_
_entity_poly.entity_id
_entity_poly.type
_entity_poly.pdbx_seq_one_letter_code
_entity_poly.pdbx_strand_id
1 'polypeptide(L)'
;MKKLSIILMFLAGLAVFSCTDEEVGPIIGDTVSPELTAPANGLSLLLTEENAEEEVLFTWTEADYGFSAAISYILEMDLAGNAFASPITLAT
;
A
#
# COMPACT_ATOMS: atom_id res chain seq x y z
N MET A 1 -13.86 57.63 13.81
CA MET A 1 -14.83 56.95 12.93
C MET A 1 -14.21 56.56 11.58
N LYS A 2 -13.81 57.49 10.70
CA LYS A 2 -13.22 57.17 9.37
C LYS A 2 -11.92 56.36 9.43
N LYS A 3 -11.01 56.68 10.37
CA LYS A 3 -9.73 55.95 10.53
C LYS A 3 -9.90 54.52 11.04
N LEU A 4 -10.88 54.29 11.93
CA LEU A 4 -11.21 52.96 12.44
C LEU A 4 -11.88 52.11 11.35
N SER A 5 -12.73 52.73 10.53
CA SER A 5 -13.36 52.08 9.38
C SER A 5 -12.34 51.62 8.33
N ILE A 6 -11.27 52.40 8.11
CA ILE A 6 -10.18 52.04 7.18
C ILE A 6 -9.37 50.85 7.72
N ILE A 7 -9.07 50.83 9.02
CA ILE A 7 -8.33 49.72 9.66
C ILE A 7 -9.15 48.42 9.59
N LEU A 8 -10.46 48.50 9.85
CA LEU A 8 -11.35 47.34 9.82
C LEU A 8 -11.47 46.74 8.40
N MET A 9 -11.51 47.61 7.38
CA MET A 9 -11.58 47.18 5.98
C MET A 9 -10.28 46.52 5.50
N PHE A 10 -9.13 46.98 6.02
CA PHE A 10 -7.83 46.36 5.73
C PHE A 10 -7.73 44.96 6.37
N LEU A 11 -8.19 44.82 7.62
CA LEU A 11 -8.18 43.54 8.33
C LEU A 11 -9.12 42.50 7.71
N ALA A 12 -10.29 42.94 7.22
CA ALA A 12 -11.21 42.09 6.47
C ALA A 12 -10.62 41.61 5.13
N GLY A 13 -9.83 42.46 4.46
CA GLY A 13 -9.12 42.10 3.23
C GLY A 13 -8.02 41.06 3.44
N LEU A 14 -7.36 41.04 4.61
CA LEU A 14 -6.36 40.01 4.95
C LEU A 14 -7.01 38.65 5.24
N ALA A 15 -8.22 38.65 5.81
CA ALA A 15 -8.93 37.41 6.16
C ALA A 15 -9.35 36.59 4.92
N VAL A 16 -9.60 37.23 3.77
CA VAL A 16 -9.99 36.51 2.54
C VAL A 16 -8.81 35.81 1.83
N PHE A 17 -7.57 36.17 2.15
CA PHE A 17 -6.37 35.49 1.62
C PHE A 17 -5.91 34.31 2.49
N SER A 18 -6.53 34.08 3.66
CA SER A 18 -6.16 32.99 4.58
C SER A 18 -6.78 31.64 4.21
N CYS A 19 -7.64 31.57 3.19
CA CYS A 19 -8.18 30.31 2.68
C CYS A 19 -7.16 29.70 1.71
N THR A 20 -6.12 29.09 2.26
CA THR A 20 -5.23 28.22 1.50
C THR A 20 -5.88 26.84 1.45
N ASP A 21 -6.11 26.31 0.26
CA ASP A 21 -6.48 24.91 0.12
C ASP A 21 -5.36 24.07 0.75
N GLU A 22 -5.69 23.29 1.80
CA GLU A 22 -4.77 22.27 2.29
C GLU A 22 -4.55 21.30 1.13
N GLU A 23 -3.29 21.10 0.72
CA GLU A 23 -2.94 20.01 -0.17
C GLU A 23 -3.23 18.70 0.56
N VAL A 24 -4.43 18.18 0.34
CA VAL A 24 -4.77 16.81 0.68
C VAL A 24 -3.81 15.97 -0.15
N GLY A 25 -2.86 15.32 0.50
CA GLY A 25 -1.89 14.45 -0.15
C GLY A 25 -2.57 13.39 -1.03
N PRO A 26 -1.82 12.62 -1.84
CA PRO A 26 -2.39 11.68 -2.80
C PRO A 26 -3.46 10.81 -2.14
N ILE A 27 -4.69 10.95 -2.62
CA ILE A 27 -5.80 10.12 -2.18
C ILE A 27 -5.60 8.77 -2.84
N ILE A 28 -5.46 7.72 -2.03
CA ILE A 28 -5.36 6.35 -2.53
C ILE A 28 -6.67 6.04 -3.27
N GLY A 29 -6.55 5.78 -4.57
CA GLY A 29 -7.67 5.39 -5.43
C GLY A 29 -7.99 3.91 -5.32
N ASP A 30 -8.55 3.33 -6.38
CA ASP A 30 -8.74 1.89 -6.48
C ASP A 30 -7.36 1.20 -6.49
N THR A 31 -7.08 0.41 -5.45
CA THR A 31 -5.82 -0.34 -5.35
C THR A 31 -5.99 -1.77 -5.85
N VAL A 32 -5.03 -2.26 -6.62
CA VAL A 32 -4.92 -3.67 -7.00
C VAL A 32 -3.87 -4.32 -6.12
N SER A 33 -4.30 -5.33 -5.34
CA SER A 33 -3.37 -6.14 -4.54
C SER A 33 -2.62 -7.13 -5.45
N PRO A 34 -1.36 -7.46 -5.12
CA PRO A 34 -0.65 -8.51 -5.85
C PRO A 34 -1.31 -9.86 -5.57
N GLU A 35 -1.45 -10.66 -6.61
CA GLU A 35 -2.04 -12.01 -6.55
C GLU A 35 -1.02 -13.04 -7.02
N LEU A 36 -0.90 -14.15 -6.29
CA LEU A 36 -0.08 -15.28 -6.73
C LEU A 36 -0.69 -15.90 -8.00
N THR A 37 0.13 -16.02 -9.03
CA THR A 37 -0.20 -16.64 -10.31
C THR A 37 0.44 -18.01 -10.47
N ALA A 38 1.53 -18.27 -9.75
CA ALA A 38 2.12 -19.58 -9.57
C ALA A 38 2.65 -19.72 -8.12
N PRO A 39 2.56 -20.93 -7.53
CA PRO A 39 1.82 -22.09 -8.02
C PRO A 39 0.31 -21.83 -8.14
N ALA A 40 -0.40 -22.67 -8.90
CA ALA A 40 -1.85 -22.49 -9.06
C ALA A 40 -2.58 -22.56 -7.72
N ASN A 41 -3.62 -21.75 -7.55
CA ASN A 41 -4.44 -21.75 -6.35
C ASN A 41 -4.96 -23.16 -6.03
N GLY A 42 -4.88 -23.55 -4.75
CA GLY A 42 -5.32 -24.86 -4.27
C GLY A 42 -4.32 -26.00 -4.49
N LEU A 43 -3.11 -25.72 -5.00
CA LEU A 43 -2.04 -26.71 -5.04
C LEU A 43 -1.56 -27.05 -3.62
N SER A 44 -1.51 -28.34 -3.31
CA SER A 44 -0.94 -28.84 -2.06
C SER A 44 0.55 -29.10 -2.26
N LEU A 45 1.39 -28.25 -1.68
CA LEU A 45 2.84 -28.48 -1.66
C LEU A 45 3.19 -29.37 -0.47
N LEU A 46 3.55 -30.63 -0.74
CA LEU A 46 4.05 -31.56 0.28
C LEU A 46 5.56 -31.57 0.26
N LEU A 47 6.19 -31.04 1.32
CA LEU A 47 7.64 -31.05 1.47
C LEU A 47 8.08 -32.36 2.13
N THR A 48 8.92 -33.13 1.44
CA THR A 48 9.51 -34.39 1.89
C THR A 48 11.03 -34.34 1.71
N GLU A 49 11.75 -35.28 2.32
CA GLU A 49 13.20 -35.39 2.09
C GLU A 49 13.53 -35.73 0.63
N GLU A 50 12.62 -36.44 -0.06
CA GLU A 50 12.80 -36.84 -1.46
C GLU A 50 12.75 -35.67 -2.43
N ASN A 51 11.92 -34.66 -2.15
CA ASN A 51 11.76 -33.48 -2.99
C ASN A 51 12.42 -32.21 -2.43
N ALA A 52 13.34 -32.37 -1.46
CA ALA A 52 14.02 -31.24 -0.84
C ALA A 52 14.86 -30.41 -1.82
N GLU A 53 15.30 -31.02 -2.92
CA GLU A 53 16.06 -30.35 -3.99
C GLU A 53 15.16 -29.85 -5.14
N GLU A 54 13.85 -30.10 -5.11
CA GLU A 54 12.93 -29.61 -6.13
C GLU A 54 12.68 -28.10 -5.96
N GLU A 55 12.85 -27.35 -7.05
CA GLU A 55 12.58 -25.93 -7.08
C GLU A 55 11.08 -25.65 -7.25
N VAL A 56 10.55 -24.75 -6.42
CA VAL A 56 9.17 -24.26 -6.54
C VAL A 56 9.20 -22.82 -7.04
N LEU A 57 8.60 -22.59 -8.20
CA LEU A 57 8.50 -21.26 -8.79
C LEU A 57 7.29 -20.52 -8.25
N PHE A 58 7.53 -19.33 -7.68
CA PHE A 58 6.50 -18.39 -7.26
C PHE A 58 6.46 -17.19 -8.21
N THR A 59 5.28 -16.84 -8.69
CA THR A 59 5.05 -15.65 -9.52
C THR A 59 3.80 -14.92 -9.04
N TRP A 60 3.79 -13.60 -9.14
CA TRP A 60 2.66 -12.75 -8.74
C TRP A 60 2.43 -11.57 -9.68
N THR A 61 1.23 -11.00 -9.64
CA THR A 61 0.92 -9.74 -10.32
C THR A 61 1.51 -8.56 -9.57
N GLU A 62 1.82 -7.48 -10.29
CA GLU A 62 2.26 -6.24 -9.65
C GLU A 62 1.14 -5.59 -8.84
N ALA A 63 1.50 -5.01 -7.69
CA ALA A 63 0.59 -4.15 -6.93
C ALA A 63 0.42 -2.80 -7.63
N ASP A 64 -0.80 -2.26 -7.62
CA ASP A 64 -1.09 -0.92 -8.13
C ASP A 64 -1.82 -0.12 -7.04
N TYR A 65 -1.26 1.03 -6.68
CA TYR A 65 -1.85 1.92 -5.66
C TYR A 65 -2.58 3.13 -6.28
N GLY A 66 -2.68 3.20 -7.62
CA GLY A 66 -3.28 4.30 -8.35
C GLY A 66 -2.34 5.51 -8.53
N PHE A 67 -1.08 5.38 -8.15
CA PHE A 67 -0.03 6.38 -8.32
C PHE A 67 1.36 5.72 -8.30
N SER A 68 2.39 6.45 -8.73
CA SER A 68 3.76 5.94 -8.71
C SER A 68 4.27 5.85 -7.27
N ALA A 69 4.40 4.62 -6.77
CA ALA A 69 4.94 4.30 -5.46
C ALA A 69 6.11 3.33 -5.60
N ALA A 70 7.06 3.39 -4.67
CA ALA A 70 8.03 2.30 -4.51
C ALA A 70 7.32 1.11 -3.88
N ILE A 71 7.41 -0.07 -4.53
CA ILE A 71 6.74 -1.29 -4.09
C ILE A 71 7.80 -2.24 -3.51
N SER A 72 7.49 -2.82 -2.35
CA SER A 72 8.29 -3.89 -1.73
C SER A 72 7.40 -5.10 -1.50
N TYR A 73 7.91 -6.29 -1.81
CA TYR A 73 7.17 -7.54 -1.68
C TYR A 73 7.79 -8.39 -0.59
N ILE A 74 6.97 -9.11 0.17
CA ILE A 74 7.44 -10.13 1.10
C ILE A 74 6.69 -11.40 0.73
N LEU A 75 7.42 -12.47 0.41
CA LEU A 75 6.85 -13.78 0.14
C LEU A 75 6.98 -14.64 1.39
N GLU A 76 5.85 -15.12 1.90
CA GLU A 76 5.78 -15.92 3.12
C GLU A 76 5.09 -17.25 2.88
N MET A 77 5.47 -18.26 3.67
CA MET A 77 4.86 -19.59 3.67
C MET A 77 4.64 -20.05 5.12
N ASP A 78 3.55 -20.76 5.36
CA ASP A 78 3.28 -21.40 6.66
C ASP A 78 2.61 -22.76 6.42
N LEU A 79 2.60 -23.59 7.45
CA LEU A 79 1.90 -24.86 7.44
C LEU A 79 0.39 -24.63 7.28
N ALA A 80 -0.23 -25.50 6.47
CA ALA A 80 -1.67 -25.47 6.25
C ALA A 80 -2.43 -25.51 7.58
N GLY A 81 -3.36 -24.57 7.77
CA GLY A 81 -4.15 -24.45 8.99
C GLY A 81 -3.53 -23.62 10.11
N ASN A 82 -2.27 -23.16 9.98
CA ASN A 82 -1.62 -22.30 11.00
C ASN A 82 -1.92 -20.79 10.82
N ALA A 83 -2.66 -20.42 9.77
CA ALA A 83 -3.14 -19.05 9.51
C ALA A 83 -2.05 -17.97 9.56
N PHE A 84 -0.82 -18.30 9.13
CA PHE A 84 0.34 -17.40 9.18
C PHE A 84 0.65 -16.90 10.61
N ALA A 85 0.40 -17.74 11.63
CA ALA A 85 0.78 -17.42 13.01
C ALA A 85 2.30 -17.55 13.25
N SER A 86 3.00 -18.34 12.43
CA SER A 86 4.47 -18.48 12.47
C SER A 86 5.04 -18.76 11.08
N PRO A 87 4.91 -17.81 10.15
CA PRO A 87 5.35 -17.99 8.78
C PRO A 87 6.88 -17.94 8.66
N ILE A 88 7.40 -18.54 7.61
CA ILE A 88 8.77 -18.34 7.14
C ILE A 88 8.77 -17.37 5.96
N THR A 89 9.67 -16.38 6.01
CA THR A 89 9.94 -15.49 4.88
C THR A 89 10.85 -16.18 3.87
N LEU A 90 10.37 -16.29 2.64
CA LEU A 90 11.09 -16.89 1.51
C LEU A 90 11.87 -15.83 0.70
N ALA A 91 11.32 -14.62 0.57
CA ALA A 91 11.92 -13.51 -0.16
C ALA A 91 11.45 -12.14 0.34
N THR A 92 12.25 -11.09 0.11
CA THR A 92 12.02 -9.66 0.42
C THR A 92 12.51 -8.77 -0.71
#